data_AF-A8M353-F1
#
_entry.id   AF-A8M353-F1
#
_cell.length_a   1.000
_cell.length_b   1.000
_cell.length_c   1.000
_cell.angle_alpha   90.00
_cell.angle_beta   90.00
_cell.angle_gamma   90.00
#
_symmetry.space_group_name_H-M   'P 1'
#
loop_
_entity.id
_entity.type
_entity.pdbx_description
1 polymer ?
#
loop_
_entity_poly.entity_id
_entity_poly.type
_entity_poly.pdbx_seq_one_letter_code
_entity_poly.pdbx_strand_id
1 'polypeptide(L)'
;MQVGGAALLLLTTAVTGSMALLAATALTVAFSAAVARPHEEHDLARRHGDAWRDWRRAVRDWCPRWRPYASGTPAVLRLDTGCGFCVAIWRFLARRDPVNLTIAPAKEGQLRAGYTGGDGHAERGVAAVARALEHLNLGWAWVGWTLRLPGMTWLAQLMTDAMIAPPHPAGGERCPTPSDACSTAPSPRSVSMASPASRPAPSPPPPE
;
A
#
# COMPACT_ATOMS: atom_id res chain seq x y z
N MET A 1 7.82 -23.24 -12.38
CA MET A 1 8.54 -21.96 -12.53
C MET A 1 8.69 -21.40 -13.96
N GLN A 2 8.41 -22.12 -15.07
CA GLN A 2 8.73 -21.60 -16.42
C GLN A 2 7.54 -21.24 -17.34
N VAL A 3 6.33 -21.04 -16.79
CA VAL A 3 5.15 -20.74 -17.64
C VAL A 3 5.32 -19.45 -18.43
N GLY A 4 5.96 -18.42 -17.86
CA GLY A 4 6.26 -17.19 -18.61
C GLY A 4 7.20 -17.43 -19.80
N GLY A 5 8.27 -18.21 -19.61
CA GLY A 5 9.19 -18.57 -20.69
C GLY A 5 8.51 -19.45 -21.75
N ALA A 6 7.72 -20.44 -21.32
CA ALA A 6 6.94 -21.27 -22.24
C ALA A 6 5.88 -20.46 -23.00
N ALA A 7 5.18 -19.54 -22.33
CA ALA A 7 4.20 -18.65 -22.97
C ALA A 7 4.86 -17.70 -23.97
N LEU A 8 6.04 -17.18 -23.64
CA LEU A 8 6.82 -16.36 -24.58
C LEU A 8 7.22 -17.18 -25.81
N LEU A 9 7.78 -18.39 -25.62
CA LEU A 9 8.14 -19.28 -26.73
C LEU A 9 6.93 -19.69 -27.56
N LEU A 10 5.78 -19.97 -26.93
CA LEU A 10 4.51 -20.23 -27.62
C LEU A 10 4.07 -19.03 -28.45
N LEU A 11 4.12 -17.82 -27.89
CA LEU A 11 3.76 -16.60 -28.61
C LEU A 11 4.70 -16.37 -29.79
N THR A 12 6.01 -16.51 -29.60
CA THR A 12 6.99 -16.38 -30.69
C THR A 12 6.77 -17.46 -31.75
N THR A 13 6.45 -18.69 -31.35
CA THR A 13 6.09 -19.78 -32.28
C THR A 13 4.85 -19.43 -33.10
N ALA A 14 3.80 -18.90 -32.47
CA ALA A 14 2.57 -18.52 -33.14
C ALA A 14 2.79 -17.38 -34.16
N VAL A 15 3.64 -16.40 -33.81
CA VAL A 15 3.97 -15.28 -34.69
C VAL A 15 4.84 -15.70 -35.87
N THR A 16 5.75 -16.67 -35.67
CA THR A 16 6.75 -17.05 -36.69
C THR A 16 6.36 -18.30 -37.50
N GLY A 17 5.44 -19.12 -37.03
CA GLY A 17 5.08 -20.42 -37.63
C GLY A 17 6.19 -21.49 -37.54
N SER A 18 7.22 -21.27 -36.73
CA SER A 18 8.42 -22.12 -36.70
C SER A 18 8.21 -23.42 -35.92
N MET A 19 8.29 -24.56 -36.60
CA MET A 19 8.25 -25.89 -35.97
C MET A 19 9.42 -26.13 -35.01
N ALA A 20 10.57 -25.52 -35.26
CA ALA A 20 11.72 -25.60 -34.37
C ALA A 20 11.42 -24.94 -33.01
N LEU A 21 10.74 -23.79 -33.01
CA LEU A 21 10.33 -23.11 -31.77
C LEU A 21 9.21 -23.86 -31.05
N LEU A 22 8.30 -24.52 -31.80
CA LEU A 22 7.31 -25.40 -31.20
C LEU A 22 7.97 -26.57 -30.46
N ALA A 23 8.95 -27.23 -31.09
CA ALA A 23 9.71 -28.31 -30.47
C ALA A 23 10.49 -27.82 -29.24
N ALA A 24 11.14 -26.64 -29.33
CA ALA A 24 11.82 -26.03 -28.20
C ALA A 24 10.86 -25.74 -27.04
N THR A 25 9.67 -25.20 -27.32
CA THR A 25 8.62 -24.97 -26.32
C THR A 25 8.22 -26.28 -25.63
N ALA A 26 7.93 -27.32 -26.41
CA ALA A 26 7.53 -28.62 -25.87
C ALA A 26 8.62 -29.21 -24.97
N LEU A 27 9.89 -29.12 -25.40
CA LEU A 27 11.04 -29.54 -24.60
C LEU A 27 11.17 -28.75 -23.30
N THR A 28 11.01 -27.42 -23.34
CA THR A 28 11.03 -26.55 -22.16
C THR A 28 9.95 -26.94 -21.15
N VAL A 29 8.72 -27.19 -21.62
CA VAL A 29 7.61 -27.62 -20.76
C VAL A 29 7.89 -29.00 -20.16
N ALA A 30 8.35 -29.96 -20.96
CA ALA A 30 8.68 -31.31 -20.49
C ALA A 30 9.81 -31.29 -19.45
N PHE A 31 10.91 -30.58 -19.73
CA PHE A 31 12.03 -30.42 -18.80
C PHE A 31 11.58 -29.75 -17.49
N SER A 32 10.75 -28.72 -17.58
CA SER A 32 10.22 -28.02 -16.40
C SER A 32 9.40 -28.93 -15.50
N ALA A 33 8.54 -29.76 -16.09
CA ALA A 33 7.65 -30.65 -15.35
C ALA A 33 8.39 -31.87 -14.78
N ALA A 34 9.31 -32.46 -15.55
CA ALA A 34 9.97 -33.71 -15.18
C ALA A 34 11.23 -33.51 -14.32
N VAL A 35 11.97 -32.41 -14.51
CA VAL A 35 13.28 -32.21 -13.87
C VAL A 35 13.26 -31.02 -12.93
N ALA A 36 12.96 -29.82 -13.46
CA ALA A 36 13.14 -28.59 -12.69
C ALA A 36 12.21 -28.52 -11.47
N ARG A 37 10.92 -28.79 -11.67
CA ARG A 37 9.93 -28.70 -10.60
C ARG A 37 10.17 -29.73 -9.47
N PRO A 38 10.35 -31.04 -9.72
CA PRO A 38 10.60 -31.99 -8.65
C PRO A 38 11.89 -31.71 -7.87
N HIS A 39 12.94 -31.27 -8.57
CA HIS A 39 14.21 -30.89 -7.94
C HIS A 39 14.06 -29.69 -7.01
N GLU A 40 13.37 -28.64 -7.46
CA GLU A 40 13.09 -27.43 -6.68
C GLU A 40 12.19 -27.73 -5.47
N GLU A 41 11.12 -28.50 -5.66
CA GLU A 41 10.22 -28.93 -4.58
C GLU A 41 10.98 -29.74 -3.52
N HIS A 42 11.88 -30.64 -3.95
CA HIS A 42 12.71 -31.42 -3.03
C HIS A 42 13.69 -30.55 -2.23
N ASP A 43 14.39 -29.61 -2.89
CA ASP A 43 15.33 -28.69 -2.23
C ASP A 43 14.61 -27.78 -1.22
N LEU A 44 13.48 -27.19 -1.59
CA LEU A 44 12.69 -26.35 -0.70
C LEU A 44 12.12 -27.14 0.48
N ALA A 45 11.60 -28.35 0.23
CA ALA A 45 11.11 -29.23 1.29
C ALA A 45 12.23 -29.63 2.27
N ARG A 46 13.46 -29.81 1.79
CA ARG A 46 14.62 -30.11 2.65
C ARG A 46 15.05 -28.93 3.49
N ARG A 47 15.07 -27.71 2.94
CA ARG A 47 15.53 -26.50 3.65
C ARG A 47 14.51 -25.99 4.66
N HIS A 48 13.22 -26.09 4.34
CA HIS A 48 12.15 -25.41 5.08
C HIS A 48 11.12 -26.36 5.69
N GLY A 49 11.19 -27.66 5.40
CA GLY A 49 10.38 -28.69 6.04
C GLY A 49 8.87 -28.44 5.94
N ASP A 50 8.18 -28.57 7.07
CA ASP A 50 6.72 -28.42 7.15
C ASP A 50 6.25 -26.99 6.83
N ALA A 51 7.02 -25.96 7.17
CA ALA A 51 6.64 -24.58 6.87
C ALA A 51 6.47 -24.34 5.36
N TRP A 52 7.32 -24.95 4.53
CA TRP A 52 7.16 -24.91 3.09
C TRP A 52 5.96 -25.73 2.61
N ARG A 53 5.72 -26.92 3.18
CA ARG A 53 4.55 -27.74 2.83
C ARG A 53 3.24 -27.03 3.15
N ASP A 54 3.16 -26.34 4.29
CA ASP A 54 2.00 -25.54 4.69
C ASP A 54 1.78 -24.37 3.73
N TRP A 55 2.84 -23.62 3.45
CA TRP A 55 2.81 -22.53 2.47
C TRP A 55 2.36 -23.03 1.09
N ARG A 56 2.91 -24.15 0.61
CA ARG A 56 2.64 -24.74 -0.70
C ARG A 56 1.20 -25.25 -0.85
N ARG A 57 0.58 -25.70 0.24
CA ARG A 57 -0.85 -26.06 0.26
C ARG A 57 -1.74 -24.82 0.15
N ALA A 58 -1.31 -23.72 0.73
CA ALA A 58 -2.08 -22.49 0.77
C ALA A 58 -1.88 -21.60 -0.48
N VAL A 59 -0.70 -21.62 -1.08
CA VAL A 59 -0.34 -20.79 -2.24
C VAL A 59 -0.19 -21.70 -3.45
N ARG A 60 -1.02 -21.50 -4.48
CA ARG A 60 -0.98 -22.28 -5.73
C ARG A 60 -0.07 -21.62 -6.75
N ASP A 61 0.49 -22.42 -7.65
CA ASP A 61 1.33 -21.89 -8.73
C ASP A 61 0.45 -21.10 -9.69
N TRP A 62 0.91 -19.91 -10.06
CA TRP A 62 0.28 -19.03 -11.08
C TRP A 62 -1.14 -18.56 -10.77
N CYS A 63 -1.70 -18.91 -9.61
CA CYS A 63 -2.93 -18.33 -9.13
C CYS A 63 -2.57 -17.27 -8.08
N PRO A 64 -2.41 -15.99 -8.48
CA PRO A 64 -2.10 -14.93 -7.54
C PRO A 64 -3.23 -14.84 -6.53
N ARG A 65 -2.87 -14.81 -5.24
CA ARG A 65 -3.84 -14.66 -4.17
C ARG A 65 -4.16 -13.18 -4.01
N TRP A 66 -5.45 -12.87 -3.92
CA TRP A 66 -5.87 -11.49 -3.65
C TRP A 66 -5.47 -11.05 -2.24
N ARG A 67 -5.68 -11.91 -1.23
CA ARG A 67 -5.23 -11.66 0.15
C ARG A 67 -3.88 -12.34 0.42
N PRO A 68 -2.98 -11.69 1.19
CA PRO A 68 -1.68 -12.25 1.55
C PRO A 68 -1.81 -13.57 2.30
N TYR A 69 -0.78 -14.41 2.21
CA TYR A 69 -0.66 -15.58 3.06
C TYR A 69 -0.13 -15.17 4.44
N ALA A 70 -0.85 -15.52 5.51
CA ALA A 70 -0.40 -15.32 6.87
C ALA A 70 0.48 -16.49 7.31
N SER A 71 1.70 -16.21 7.74
CA SER A 71 2.61 -17.22 8.29
C SER A 71 3.43 -16.66 9.45
N GLY A 72 3.63 -17.48 10.47
CA GLY A 72 4.52 -17.18 11.58
C GLY A 72 4.06 -16.00 12.43
N THR A 73 5.04 -15.26 12.96
CA THR A 73 4.81 -14.11 13.83
C THR A 73 4.26 -12.92 13.04
N PRO A 74 3.22 -12.22 13.54
CA PRO A 74 2.72 -11.01 12.92
C PRO A 74 3.78 -9.92 12.84
N ALA A 75 3.80 -9.19 11.73
CA ALA A 75 4.59 -7.98 11.61
C ALA A 75 4.02 -6.88 12.53
N VAL A 76 4.85 -5.94 12.95
CA VAL A 76 4.45 -4.80 13.78
C VAL A 76 4.74 -3.49 13.07
N LEU A 77 3.69 -2.73 12.77
CA LEU A 77 3.80 -1.34 12.34
C LEU A 77 3.61 -0.43 13.56
N ARG A 78 4.66 0.33 13.90
CA ARG A 78 4.63 1.35 14.94
C ARG A 78 4.42 2.72 14.31
N LEU A 79 3.41 3.44 14.76
CA LEU A 79 3.05 4.77 14.28
C LEU A 79 2.96 5.76 15.44
N ASP A 80 3.47 6.97 15.24
CA ASP A 80 3.34 8.05 16.20
C ASP A 80 1.89 8.56 16.27
N THR A 81 1.28 8.43 17.45
CA THR A 81 -0.09 8.85 17.71
C THR A 81 -0.25 10.36 17.84
N GLY A 82 0.85 11.10 18.05
CA GLY A 82 0.86 12.56 18.08
C GLY A 82 0.79 13.19 16.68
N CYS A 83 1.06 12.42 15.62
CA CYS A 83 1.05 12.89 14.25
C CYS A 83 -0.30 12.63 13.56
N GLY A 84 -0.99 13.69 13.15
CA GLY A 84 -2.31 13.58 12.48
C GLY A 84 -2.31 12.70 11.23
N PHE A 85 -1.23 12.75 10.43
CA PHE A 85 -1.07 11.89 9.26
C PHE A 85 -0.86 10.41 9.63
N CYS A 86 -0.07 10.13 10.66
CA CYS A 86 0.14 8.76 11.15
C CYS A 86 -1.17 8.16 11.69
N VAL A 87 -1.98 8.95 12.39
CA VAL A 87 -3.33 8.54 12.82
C VAL A 87 -4.25 8.28 11.63
N ALA A 88 -4.17 9.09 10.57
CA ALA A 88 -4.93 8.85 9.34
C ALA A 88 -4.53 7.53 8.66
N ILE A 89 -3.22 7.23 8.57
CA ILE A 89 -2.70 5.95 8.07
C ILE A 89 -3.19 4.79 8.93
N TRP A 90 -3.12 4.92 10.26
CA TRP A 90 -3.64 3.90 11.18
C TRP A 90 -5.08 3.56 10.85
N ARG A 91 -5.96 4.58 10.79
CA ARG A 91 -7.38 4.40 10.47
C ARG A 91 -7.59 3.83 9.07
N PHE A 92 -6.77 4.22 8.10
CA PHE A 92 -6.83 3.69 6.74
C PHE A 92 -6.54 2.18 6.70
N LEU A 93 -5.48 1.74 7.39
CA LEU A 93 -5.06 0.34 7.46
C LEU A 93 -6.06 -0.48 8.28
N ALA A 94 -6.42 -0.02 9.48
CA ALA A 94 -7.34 -0.72 10.38
C ALA A 94 -8.70 -1.00 9.72
N ARG A 95 -9.22 -0.06 8.92
CA ARG A 95 -10.49 -0.24 8.18
C ARG A 95 -10.43 -1.30 7.08
N ARG A 96 -9.24 -1.74 6.68
CA ARG A 96 -9.03 -2.69 5.58
C ARG A 96 -8.64 -4.09 6.05
N ASP A 97 -8.66 -4.34 7.36
CA ASP A 97 -8.45 -5.67 7.95
C ASP A 97 -7.14 -6.32 7.48
N PRO A 98 -5.97 -5.76 7.86
CA PRO A 98 -4.68 -6.22 7.37
C PRO A 98 -4.36 -7.62 7.89
N VAL A 99 -3.84 -8.47 7.00
CA VAL A 99 -3.48 -9.85 7.31
C VAL A 99 -2.09 -9.91 7.93
N ASN A 100 -1.96 -10.56 9.09
CA ASN A 100 -0.68 -10.80 9.76
C ASN A 100 0.11 -9.51 10.10
N LEU A 101 -0.60 -8.42 10.43
CA LEU A 101 -0.03 -7.14 10.81
C LEU A 101 -0.69 -6.63 12.10
N THR A 102 0.14 -6.31 13.09
CA THR A 102 -0.25 -5.60 14.30
C THR A 102 0.14 -4.14 14.16
N ILE A 103 -0.80 -3.22 14.37
CA ILE A 103 -0.53 -1.79 14.41
C ILE A 103 -0.45 -1.35 15.87
N ALA A 104 0.65 -0.73 16.27
CA ALA A 104 0.95 -0.35 17.65
C ALA A 104 1.43 1.11 17.73
N PRO A 105 1.24 1.82 18.86
CA PRO A 105 1.81 3.15 19.03
C PRO A 105 3.34 3.10 19.03
N ALA A 106 3.98 4.11 18.45
CA ALA A 106 5.43 4.31 18.56
C ALA A 106 5.79 4.68 20.01
N LYS A 107 6.90 4.13 20.51
CA LYS A 107 7.44 4.51 21.83
C LYS A 107 8.19 5.83 21.73
N GLU A 108 8.30 6.53 22.86
CA GLU A 108 9.09 7.76 22.96
C GLU A 108 10.53 7.51 22.47
N GLY A 109 11.04 8.43 21.65
CA GLY A 109 12.37 8.30 21.01
C GLY A 109 12.42 7.40 19.77
N GLN A 110 11.33 6.70 19.41
CA GLN A 110 11.25 5.97 18.13
C GLN A 110 10.85 6.88 16.99
N LEU A 111 11.23 6.56 15.76
CA LEU A 111 10.81 7.34 14.59
C LEU A 111 9.29 7.28 14.37
N ARG A 112 8.73 8.34 13.76
CA ARG A 112 7.28 8.50 13.49
C ARG A 112 6.57 7.27 12.90
N ALA A 113 7.28 6.50 12.07
CA ALA A 113 6.78 5.27 11.46
C ALA A 113 7.92 4.24 11.40
N GLY A 114 7.69 3.06 11.96
CA GLY A 114 8.63 1.95 11.96
C GLY A 114 7.91 0.64 11.72
N TYR A 115 8.48 -0.22 10.88
CA TYR A 115 7.96 -1.55 10.60
C TYR A 115 8.97 -2.59 11.07
N THR A 116 8.48 -3.67 11.66
CA THR A 116 9.28 -4.85 12.02
C THR A 116 8.55 -6.09 11.53
N GLY A 117 9.12 -6.83 10.58
CA GLY A 117 8.59 -8.08 10.08
C GLY A 117 8.72 -9.22 11.09
N GLY A 118 7.91 -10.26 10.93
CA GLY A 118 7.99 -11.47 11.76
C GLY A 118 9.31 -12.25 11.58
N ASP A 119 10.05 -11.94 10.52
CA ASP A 119 11.39 -12.44 10.18
C ASP A 119 12.53 -11.56 10.73
N GLY A 120 12.20 -10.47 11.44
CA GLY A 120 13.18 -9.53 12.00
C GLY A 120 13.59 -8.40 11.06
N HIS A 121 13.11 -8.37 9.81
CA HIS A 121 13.40 -7.26 8.89
C HIS A 121 12.79 -5.95 9.39
N ALA A 122 13.50 -4.84 9.30
CA ALA A 122 13.03 -3.55 9.82
C ALA A 122 13.10 -2.45 8.77
N GLU A 123 12.05 -1.62 8.71
CA GLU A 123 11.94 -0.48 7.80
C GLU A 123 11.46 0.75 8.56
N ARG A 124 11.68 1.95 8.00
CA ARG A 124 11.37 3.23 8.65
C ARG A 124 10.68 4.20 7.68
N GLY A 125 9.97 5.18 8.22
CA GLY A 125 9.37 6.27 7.44
C GLY A 125 8.37 5.77 6.39
N VAL A 126 8.46 6.29 5.17
CA VAL A 126 7.58 5.87 4.06
C VAL A 126 7.76 4.39 3.72
N ALA A 127 8.97 3.85 3.78
CA ALA A 127 9.22 2.43 3.50
C ALA A 127 8.51 1.51 4.50
N ALA A 128 8.39 1.91 5.76
CA ALA A 128 7.61 1.19 6.77
C ALA A 128 6.11 1.13 6.42
N VAL A 129 5.53 2.26 6.00
CA VAL A 129 4.13 2.32 5.58
C VAL A 129 3.93 1.52 4.29
N ALA A 130 4.85 1.62 3.33
CA ALA A 130 4.79 0.87 2.09
C ALA A 130 4.85 -0.65 2.34
N ARG A 131 5.66 -1.12 3.30
CA ARG A 131 5.62 -2.52 3.75
C ARG A 131 4.28 -2.91 4.35
N ALA A 132 3.68 -2.06 5.17
CA ALA A 132 2.38 -2.34 5.75
C ALA A 132 1.26 -2.52 4.70
N LEU A 133 1.35 -1.85 3.54
CA LEU A 133 0.39 -2.03 2.44
C LEU A 133 0.37 -3.45 1.87
N GLU A 134 1.49 -4.17 1.95
CA GLU A 134 1.59 -5.57 1.49
C GLU A 134 0.73 -6.53 2.30
N HIS A 135 0.27 -6.12 3.50
CA HIS A 135 -0.61 -6.88 4.35
C HIS A 135 -2.11 -6.74 3.99
N LEU A 136 -2.47 -5.86 3.05
CA LEU A 136 -3.88 -5.63 2.70
C LEU A 136 -4.37 -6.60 1.63
N ASN A 137 -3.92 -6.41 0.40
CA ASN A 137 -4.24 -7.23 -0.75
C ASN A 137 -3.20 -7.00 -1.85
N LEU A 138 -3.27 -7.81 -2.91
CA LEU A 138 -2.33 -7.73 -4.02
C LEU A 138 -2.26 -6.35 -4.68
N GLY A 139 -3.39 -5.65 -4.79
CA GLY A 139 -3.41 -4.29 -5.37
C GLY A 139 -2.60 -3.29 -4.52
N TRP A 140 -2.78 -3.31 -3.21
CA TRP A 140 -2.00 -2.47 -2.30
C TRP A 140 -0.55 -2.94 -2.15
N ALA A 141 -0.28 -4.24 -2.28
CA ALA A 141 1.07 -4.77 -2.33
C ALA A 141 1.85 -4.18 -3.52
N TRP A 142 1.23 -4.07 -4.69
CA TRP A 142 1.83 -3.40 -5.86
C TRP A 142 2.19 -1.94 -5.55
N VAL A 143 1.29 -1.18 -4.92
CA VAL A 143 1.57 0.20 -4.49
C VAL A 143 2.75 0.24 -3.51
N GLY A 144 2.77 -0.66 -2.52
CA GLY A 144 3.86 -0.80 -1.57
C GLY A 144 5.20 -1.11 -2.26
N TRP A 145 5.22 -2.03 -3.22
CA TRP A 145 6.41 -2.37 -3.99
C TRP A 145 6.91 -1.20 -4.83
N THR A 146 6.02 -0.49 -5.53
CA THR A 146 6.37 0.71 -6.31
C THR A 146 6.96 1.79 -5.42
N LEU A 147 6.35 2.05 -4.25
CA LEU A 147 6.84 3.04 -3.30
C LEU A 147 8.22 2.68 -2.71
N ARG A 148 8.58 1.40 -2.69
CA ARG A 148 9.89 0.90 -2.21
C ARG A 148 10.95 0.79 -3.31
N LEU A 149 10.65 1.19 -4.54
CA LEU A 149 11.66 1.28 -5.59
C LEU A 149 12.69 2.37 -5.24
N PRO A 150 13.97 2.19 -5.62
CA PRO A 150 14.97 3.24 -5.50
C PRO A 150 14.51 4.48 -6.28
N GLY A 151 14.76 5.67 -5.72
CA GLY A 151 14.26 6.95 -6.25
C GLY A 151 12.82 7.26 -5.82
N MET A 152 11.87 6.34 -6.01
CA MET A 152 10.47 6.54 -5.61
C MET A 152 10.34 6.69 -4.10
N THR A 153 11.04 5.85 -3.33
CA THR A 153 11.05 5.94 -1.86
C THR A 153 11.57 7.30 -1.40
N TRP A 154 12.66 7.78 -2.02
CA TRP A 154 13.29 9.06 -1.69
C TRP A 154 12.36 10.23 -2.02
N LEU A 155 11.76 10.22 -3.20
CA LEU A 155 10.81 11.25 -3.62
C LEU A 155 9.59 11.29 -2.70
N ALA A 156 9.00 10.12 -2.40
CA ALA A 156 7.86 10.04 -1.51
C ALA A 156 8.20 10.50 -0.08
N GLN A 157 9.41 10.17 0.40
CA GLN A 157 9.91 10.66 1.69
C GLN A 157 10.06 12.19 1.67
N LEU A 158 10.66 12.78 0.63
CA LEU A 158 10.77 14.23 0.49
C LEU A 158 9.42 14.94 0.48
N MET A 159 8.46 14.42 -0.30
CA MET A 159 7.10 14.97 -0.34
C MET A 159 6.44 14.91 1.04
N THR A 160 6.62 13.80 1.74
CA THR A 160 6.07 13.63 3.10
C THR A 160 6.69 14.61 4.08
N ASP A 161 8.00 14.82 4.00
CA ASP A 161 8.73 15.71 4.89
C ASP A 161 8.43 17.19 4.59
N ALA A 162 8.15 17.54 3.33
CA ALA A 162 7.71 18.86 2.93
C ALA A 162 6.26 19.18 3.36
N MET A 163 5.36 18.20 3.36
CA MET A 163 3.93 18.42 3.67
C MET A 163 3.58 18.31 5.16
N ILE A 164 4.36 17.58 5.96
CA ILE A 164 4.02 17.27 7.35
C ILE A 164 5.02 17.91 8.29
N ALA A 165 6.21 17.33 8.34
CA ALA A 165 7.38 17.77 9.11
C ALA A 165 8.52 16.77 8.82
N PRO A 166 9.78 17.20 8.92
CA PRO A 166 10.93 16.29 8.86
C PRO A 166 10.81 15.13 9.85
N PRO A 167 11.52 14.00 9.61
CA PRO A 167 11.49 12.85 10.51
C PRO A 167 11.95 13.26 11.91
N HIS A 168 11.06 13.10 12.89
CA HIS A 168 11.31 13.36 14.30
C HIS A 168 10.99 12.12 15.15
N PRO A 169 11.60 12.00 16.34
CA PRO A 169 11.20 10.99 17.30
C PRO A 169 9.78 11.26 17.80
N ALA A 170 9.01 10.18 17.96
CA ALA A 170 7.71 10.16 18.59
C ALA A 170 7.83 10.67 20.03
N GLY A 171 6.85 11.48 20.44
CA GLY A 171 6.84 12.10 21.77
C GLY A 171 7.62 13.42 21.89
N GLY A 172 8.24 13.91 20.81
CA GLY A 172 8.77 15.28 20.77
C GLY A 172 7.66 16.33 20.92
N GLU A 173 8.01 17.53 21.39
CA GLU A 173 7.08 18.67 21.49
C GLU A 173 6.18 18.73 20.25
N ARG A 174 4.87 18.84 20.49
CA ARG A 174 3.85 18.83 19.42
C ARG A 174 4.35 19.67 18.26
N CYS A 175 4.47 19.06 17.07
CA CYS A 175 4.57 19.85 15.85
C CYS A 175 3.48 20.93 15.94
N PRO A 176 3.82 22.21 15.73
CA PRO A 176 2.79 23.21 15.54
C PRO A 176 1.91 22.66 14.43
N THR A 177 0.63 22.44 14.77
CA THR A 177 -0.40 22.06 13.81
C THR A 177 -0.16 22.93 12.58
N PRO A 178 -0.05 22.39 11.35
CA PRO A 178 0.02 23.24 10.16
C PRO A 178 -1.19 24.15 10.29
N SER A 179 -0.90 25.44 10.44
CA SER A 179 -1.88 26.44 10.79
C SER A 179 -3.03 26.31 9.79
N ASP A 180 -4.26 26.43 10.28
CA ASP A 180 -5.50 26.55 9.48
C ASP A 180 -5.46 27.73 8.47
N ALA A 181 -4.31 28.39 8.31
CA ALA A 181 -4.00 29.44 7.36
C ALA A 181 -3.64 28.90 5.95
N CYS A 182 -3.48 27.59 5.74
CA CYS A 182 -3.27 27.05 4.39
C CYS A 182 -4.63 26.82 3.67
N SER A 183 -5.23 27.91 3.22
CA SER A 183 -6.10 28.02 2.04
C SER A 183 -7.14 26.92 1.78
N THR A 184 -7.98 26.61 2.75
CA THR A 184 -9.37 26.13 2.50
C THR A 184 -10.30 26.58 3.63
N ALA A 185 -10.27 27.87 3.97
CA ALA A 185 -11.43 28.45 4.67
C ALA A 185 -12.66 28.20 3.78
N PRO A 186 -13.76 27.63 4.31
CA PRO A 186 -15.03 27.64 3.59
C PRO A 186 -15.33 29.09 3.26
N SER A 187 -15.57 29.41 1.99
CA SER A 187 -16.05 30.74 1.61
C SER A 187 -17.17 31.14 2.57
N PRO A 188 -17.14 32.34 3.15
CA PRO A 188 -18.27 32.82 3.93
C PRO A 188 -19.51 32.69 3.04
N ARG A 189 -20.57 32.10 3.61
CA ARG A 189 -21.87 31.98 2.92
C ARG A 189 -22.16 33.31 2.25
N SER A 190 -22.24 33.29 0.92
CA SER A 190 -22.71 34.41 0.13
C SER A 190 -24.05 34.83 0.74
N VAL A 191 -24.04 35.95 1.44
CA VAL A 191 -25.25 36.55 1.97
C VAL A 191 -26.02 36.96 0.74
N SER A 192 -27.07 36.20 0.45
CA SER A 192 -28.04 36.48 -0.58
C SER A 192 -28.40 37.97 -0.52
N MET A 193 -28.00 38.74 -1.53
CA MET A 193 -28.56 40.07 -1.78
C MET A 193 -30.02 39.87 -2.23
N ALA A 194 -30.89 39.60 -1.25
CA ALA A 194 -32.30 39.88 -1.41
C ALA A 194 -32.44 41.40 -1.31
N SER A 195 -32.90 42.01 -2.40
CA SER A 195 -33.27 43.43 -2.46
C SER A 195 -34.13 43.84 -1.26
N PRO A 196 -33.93 45.04 -0.69
CA PRO A 196 -34.87 45.57 0.28
C PRO A 196 -36.22 45.80 -0.43
N ALA A 197 -37.26 45.14 0.08
CA ALA A 197 -38.64 45.37 -0.32
C ALA A 197 -38.99 46.85 -0.14
N SER A 198 -39.46 47.47 -1.21
CA SER A 198 -40.05 48.80 -1.23
C SER A 198 -41.20 48.88 -0.22
N ARG A 199 -41.18 49.90 0.67
CA ARG A 199 -42.32 50.20 1.55
C ARG A 199 -43.49 50.72 0.69
N PRO A 200 -44.75 50.32 0.98
CA PRO A 200 -45.91 50.93 0.34
C PRO A 200 -46.11 52.36 0.84
N ALA A 201 -46.43 53.27 -0.09
CA ALA A 201 -46.75 54.67 0.19
C ALA A 201 -48.11 54.81 0.91
N PRO A 202 -48.27 55.77 1.83
CA PRO A 202 -49.56 56.07 2.44
C PRO A 202 -50.51 56.80 1.47
N SER A 203 -51.78 56.43 1.51
CA SER A 203 -52.87 57.03 0.71
C SER A 203 -53.19 58.47 1.17
N PRO A 204 -53.55 59.37 0.24
CA PRO A 204 -53.97 60.73 0.59
C PRO A 204 -55.38 60.76 1.22
N PRO A 205 -55.67 61.72 2.11
CA PRO A 205 -56.99 61.90 2.69
C PRO A 205 -58.01 62.47 1.67
N PRO A 206 -59.31 62.23 1.87
CA PRO A 206 -60.36 62.72 0.99
C PRO A 206 -60.57 64.24 1.12
N PRO A 207 -61.04 64.91 0.05
CA PRO A 207 -61.31 66.34 0.06
C PRO A 207 -62.61 66.68 0.82
N GLU A 208 -62.58 67.80 1.55
CA GLU A 208 -63.77 68.51 2.05
C GLU A 208 -64.47 69.31 0.93
#